data_AF-A0A0N8DDY2-F1
#
_entry.id   AF-A0A0N8DDY2-F1
#
_cell.length_a   1.000
_cell.length_b   1.000
_cell.length_c   1.000
_cell.angle_alpha   90.00
_cell.angle_beta   90.00
_cell.angle_gamma   90.00
#
_symmetry.space_group_name_H-M   'P 1'
#
loop_
_entity.id
_entity.type
_entity.pdbx_description
1 polymer ?
#
loop_
_entity_poly.entity_id
_entity_poly.type
_entity_poly.pdbx_seq_one_letter_code
_entity_poly.pdbx_strand_id
1 'polypeptide(L)'
;MDTKEFRQRGREMVDYIAEYMESVGERRVTPDVEPGYLRDLIPSKAPYEGEGWPEIMADVETKIMPGVTHWQHPRFHAYFPSGNSFPSILGDMLSDGIGAIGFSWAASPACTELETIVLDWLGQMIGLPSDFLSFPENSIGGGVMQASASECVLVCLLAARAQKIKELKALHPFVEDGVLLSKLVAYCSKEAHSCVEKAAMIAFTKLRILDPDADLSLRGATLAQAIEEDKAMGLVPFFVSATLGTTSCVSFDNLAEIGPIAEEAGTWLHVDGAYAGNAMICPEFKYLMKGIEHAMSFNCNPNKWLLTNFDCSTMWVRDRFKLTQALVVDPLYLQHSHSGKSIDYRHWGIPLSRRFRALKLWFVIRNYGVAGLQNYIREHCRLAKCFEALVREDDRFEVCNIVRMGLVCFRLKGNDNNDLNKKLLSNINESGKLHMVPAAVHGKFVIRFCVCAQDAKDSDIEYAWDVITEYATELLEAEIVKEKSGLPLDVLEHSNEEVGQVAHKVEISELMDLMERVHMPIQKQNSIASIGRQGSLASVGRQQSLAIIGRQQSLASIGRQQSLAYIGEVGNNLSEGGEQETANKPRQRPSLAKRLSKRQFSFTDTIEFVGMVNTAQDESMNP
;
A
#
# COMPACT_ATOMS: atom_id res chain seq x y z
N MET A 1 -1.29 26.86 22.09
CA MET A 1 -1.98 27.32 20.87
C MET A 1 -3.42 27.69 21.16
N ASP A 2 -3.81 28.91 20.77
CA ASP A 2 -5.21 29.39 20.79
C ASP A 2 -5.76 29.55 19.35
N THR A 3 -6.99 30.05 19.19
CA THR A 3 -7.61 30.26 17.87
C THR A 3 -6.89 31.30 17.00
N LYS A 4 -6.25 32.32 17.59
CA LYS A 4 -5.50 33.34 16.84
C LYS A 4 -4.22 32.73 16.29
N GLU A 5 -3.48 32.02 17.15
CA GLU A 5 -2.27 31.30 16.77
C GLU A 5 -2.58 30.19 15.75
N PHE A 6 -3.62 29.38 15.96
CA PHE A 6 -4.04 28.36 14.98
C PHE A 6 -4.32 28.95 13.60
N ARG A 7 -4.99 30.11 13.51
CA ARG A 7 -5.21 30.81 12.23
C ARG A 7 -3.94 31.32 11.59
N GLN A 8 -2.90 31.61 12.37
CA GLN A 8 -1.59 31.97 11.83
C GLN A 8 -0.87 30.70 11.34
N ARG A 9 -0.69 29.70 12.21
CA ARG A 9 0.06 28.48 11.91
C ARG A 9 -0.59 27.64 10.81
N GLY A 10 -1.92 27.65 10.72
CA GLY A 10 -2.67 27.00 9.65
C GLY A 10 -2.46 27.65 8.27
N ARG A 11 -2.12 28.95 8.19
CA ARG A 11 -1.73 29.58 6.91
C ARG A 11 -0.29 29.21 6.58
N GLU A 12 0.63 29.38 7.55
CA GLU A 12 2.04 29.00 7.41
C GLU A 12 2.18 27.53 6.96
N MET A 13 1.34 26.62 7.45
CA MET A 13 1.29 25.21 7.04
C MET A 13 0.72 25.01 5.62
N VAL A 14 -0.28 25.79 5.20
CA VAL A 14 -0.82 25.74 3.83
C VAL A 14 0.22 26.22 2.83
N ASP A 15 0.89 27.33 3.13
CA ASP A 15 1.96 27.91 2.31
C ASP A 15 3.13 26.90 2.20
N TYR A 16 3.54 26.31 3.33
CA TYR A 16 4.56 25.27 3.38
C TYR A 16 4.21 24.02 2.56
N ILE A 17 2.97 23.52 2.65
CA ILE A 17 2.53 22.34 1.88
C ILE A 17 2.51 22.64 0.37
N ALA A 18 2.09 23.84 -0.03
CA ALA A 18 2.11 24.26 -1.43
C ALA A 18 3.54 24.34 -1.97
N GLU A 19 4.42 25.06 -1.28
CA GLU A 19 5.84 25.19 -1.64
C GLU A 19 6.54 23.81 -1.68
N TYR A 20 6.29 22.94 -0.70
CA TYR A 20 6.80 21.57 -0.70
C TYR A 20 6.31 20.76 -1.90
N MET A 21 5.02 20.83 -2.26
CA MET A 21 4.48 20.07 -3.39
C MET A 21 4.97 20.60 -4.75
N GLU A 22 5.20 21.91 -4.87
CA GLU A 22 5.75 22.52 -6.09
C GLU A 22 7.26 22.24 -6.25
N SER A 23 8.03 22.26 -5.15
CA SER A 23 9.49 22.05 -5.13
C SER A 23 9.93 20.60 -4.89
N VAL A 24 9.02 19.64 -4.72
CA VAL A 24 9.37 18.24 -4.37
C VAL A 24 10.36 17.59 -5.35
N GLY A 25 10.37 18.02 -6.61
CA GLY A 25 11.29 17.55 -7.66
C GLY A 25 12.76 17.95 -7.47
N GLU A 26 13.04 18.91 -6.60
CA GLU A 26 14.38 19.40 -6.25
C GLU A 26 15.04 18.57 -5.13
N ARG A 27 14.25 17.80 -4.38
CA ARG A 27 14.75 16.94 -3.28
C ARG A 27 15.27 15.60 -3.83
N ARG A 28 16.00 14.83 -3.02
CA ARG A 28 16.38 13.45 -3.34
C ARG A 28 15.18 12.54 -3.10
N VAL A 29 14.76 11.71 -4.05
CA VAL A 29 13.50 10.93 -3.94
C VAL A 29 13.50 9.93 -2.77
N THR A 30 14.66 9.35 -2.47
CA THR A 30 14.91 8.46 -1.33
C THR A 30 15.87 9.12 -0.34
N PRO A 31 15.67 8.95 0.97
CA PRO A 31 16.55 9.51 1.98
C PRO A 31 17.88 8.76 2.03
N ASP A 32 18.95 9.47 2.43
CA ASP A 32 20.30 8.94 2.59
C ASP A 32 20.62 8.76 4.07
N VAL A 33 19.93 7.80 4.70
CA VAL A 33 19.94 7.59 6.15
C VAL A 33 19.87 6.10 6.51
N GLU A 34 20.57 5.72 7.58
CA GLU A 34 20.57 4.36 8.11
C GLU A 34 19.43 4.11 9.13
N PRO A 35 18.98 2.85 9.31
CA PRO A 35 17.97 2.50 10.31
C PRO A 35 18.37 2.94 11.72
N GLY A 36 17.60 3.90 12.26
CA GLY A 36 17.81 4.45 13.61
C GLY A 36 18.25 5.91 13.64
N TYR A 37 18.63 6.52 12.51
CA TYR A 37 19.18 7.90 12.45
C TYR A 37 18.41 8.94 13.31
N LEU A 38 17.08 8.91 13.26
CA LEU A 38 16.22 9.89 13.94
C LEU A 38 16.31 9.82 15.48
N ARG A 39 16.73 8.67 16.04
CA ARG A 39 16.79 8.45 17.48
C ARG A 39 17.80 9.38 18.17
N ASP A 40 18.88 9.72 17.48
CA ASP A 40 19.94 10.57 18.02
C ASP A 40 19.70 12.07 17.75
N LEU A 41 18.74 12.40 16.87
CA LEU A 41 18.31 13.78 16.56
C LEU A 41 17.17 14.27 17.48
N ILE A 42 16.41 13.35 18.07
CA ILE A 42 15.21 13.64 18.89
C ILE A 42 15.53 13.43 20.39
N PRO A 43 15.08 14.33 21.29
CA PRO A 43 15.27 14.15 22.73
C PRO A 43 14.77 12.79 23.24
N SER A 44 15.54 12.17 24.15
CA SER A 44 15.23 10.84 24.71
C SER A 44 13.96 10.77 25.58
N LYS A 45 13.30 11.91 25.82
CA LYS A 45 12.05 12.07 26.57
C LYS A 45 11.22 13.19 25.92
N ALA A 46 9.90 13.07 25.99
CA ALA A 46 9.00 14.17 25.64
C ALA A 46 9.25 15.40 26.55
N PRO A 47 9.03 16.63 26.04
CA PRO A 47 9.22 17.84 26.83
C PRO A 47 8.16 17.95 27.94
N TYR A 48 8.53 18.60 29.05
CA TYR A 48 7.61 18.82 30.18
C TYR A 48 6.71 20.05 29.96
N GLU A 49 7.27 21.11 29.39
CA GLU A 49 6.55 22.30 28.93
C GLU A 49 6.32 22.24 27.42
N GLY A 50 5.35 23.00 26.90
CA GLY A 50 5.14 23.11 25.47
C GLY A 50 6.27 23.87 24.77
N GLU A 51 6.80 23.30 23.69
CA GLU A 51 7.79 23.95 22.82
C GLU A 51 7.12 24.95 21.86
N GLY A 52 7.91 25.91 21.36
CA GLY A 52 7.43 26.90 20.41
C GLY A 52 7.21 26.32 19.01
N TRP A 53 6.23 26.88 18.28
CA TRP A 53 5.96 26.45 16.91
C TRP A 53 7.12 26.63 15.92
N PRO A 54 7.93 27.72 15.98
CA PRO A 54 9.10 27.86 15.13
C PRO A 54 10.12 26.73 15.32
N GLU A 55 10.35 26.31 16.57
CA GLU A 55 11.26 25.21 16.93
C GLU A 55 10.73 23.87 16.37
N ILE A 56 9.43 23.61 16.53
CA ILE A 56 8.77 22.40 15.99
C ILE A 56 8.89 22.35 14.46
N MET A 57 8.68 23.46 13.75
CA MET A 57 8.79 23.50 12.29
C MET A 57 10.24 23.46 11.80
N ALA A 58 11.20 24.00 12.55
CA ALA A 58 12.62 23.84 12.25
C ALA A 58 13.05 22.36 12.34
N ASP A 59 12.53 21.62 13.32
CA ASP A 59 12.74 20.17 13.45
C ASP A 59 12.12 19.36 12.30
N VAL A 60 11.01 19.82 11.70
CA VAL A 60 10.42 19.17 10.50
C VAL A 60 11.42 19.16 9.34
N GLU A 61 12.00 20.30 8.97
CA GLU A 61 12.95 20.35 7.85
C GLU A 61 14.34 19.79 8.22
N THR A 62 14.81 19.97 9.45
CA THR A 62 16.17 19.56 9.82
C THR A 62 16.30 18.11 10.29
N LYS A 63 15.21 17.48 10.74
CA LYS A 63 15.23 16.11 11.31
C LYS A 63 14.26 15.14 10.66
N ILE A 64 13.07 15.60 10.23
CA ILE A 64 12.05 14.72 9.63
C ILE A 64 12.26 14.57 8.12
N MET A 65 12.29 15.67 7.38
CA MET A 65 12.42 15.66 5.91
C MET A 65 13.66 14.91 5.38
N PRO A 66 14.85 14.92 6.03
CA PRO A 66 16.00 14.14 5.57
C PRO A 66 15.78 12.63 5.55
N GLY A 67 14.78 12.12 6.27
CA GLY A 67 14.38 10.71 6.27
C GLY A 67 13.05 10.41 5.57
N VAL A 68 12.47 11.37 4.84
CA VAL A 68 11.23 11.18 4.08
C VAL A 68 11.56 10.60 2.70
N THR A 69 10.97 9.45 2.36
CA THR A 69 10.83 9.06 0.95
C THR A 69 9.73 9.89 0.33
N HIS A 70 10.03 10.66 -0.72
CA HIS A 70 9.08 11.60 -1.31
C HIS A 70 8.14 10.90 -2.31
N TRP A 71 7.08 10.25 -1.81
CA TRP A 71 6.08 9.50 -2.60
C TRP A 71 5.36 10.31 -3.70
N GLN A 72 5.42 11.63 -3.65
CA GLN A 72 4.79 12.55 -4.63
C GLN A 72 5.80 13.09 -5.66
N HIS A 73 7.08 12.73 -5.56
CA HIS A 73 8.14 13.20 -6.44
C HIS A 73 7.98 12.61 -7.86
N PRO A 74 8.19 13.38 -8.94
CA PRO A 74 8.19 12.86 -10.32
C PRO A 74 9.11 11.66 -10.60
N ARG A 75 10.16 11.47 -9.78
CA ARG A 75 11.17 10.40 -9.89
C ARG A 75 10.85 9.16 -9.03
N PHE A 76 9.71 9.16 -8.35
CA PHE A 76 9.20 8.02 -7.59
C PHE A 76 8.42 7.09 -8.51
N HIS A 77 8.95 5.91 -8.78
CA HIS A 77 8.34 4.88 -9.64
C HIS A 77 8.14 3.54 -8.93
N ALA A 78 8.33 3.52 -7.62
CA ALA A 78 8.21 2.35 -6.76
C ALA A 78 6.73 1.99 -6.47
N TYR A 79 6.52 0.73 -6.07
CA TYR A 79 5.24 0.18 -5.63
C TYR A 79 4.08 0.46 -6.62
N PHE A 80 3.08 1.20 -6.18
CA PHE A 80 2.01 1.81 -6.96
C PHE A 80 1.86 3.26 -6.46
N PRO A 81 1.16 4.13 -7.19
CA PRO A 81 0.99 5.52 -6.77
C PRO A 81 0.29 5.57 -5.40
N SER A 82 0.60 6.60 -4.61
CA SER A 82 -0.18 6.96 -3.42
C SER A 82 -0.86 8.28 -3.73
N GLY A 83 -2.07 8.23 -4.27
CA GLY A 83 -2.82 9.41 -4.68
C GLY A 83 -2.86 10.47 -3.59
N ASN A 84 -2.61 11.72 -3.96
CA ASN A 84 -2.68 12.90 -3.10
C ASN A 84 -3.16 14.07 -3.97
N SER A 85 -3.77 15.09 -3.37
CA SER A 85 -4.16 16.32 -4.07
C SER A 85 -4.64 17.39 -3.09
N PHE A 86 -4.57 18.66 -3.48
CA PHE A 86 -5.10 19.78 -2.70
C PHE A 86 -6.58 19.62 -2.25
N PRO A 87 -7.56 19.25 -3.10
CA PRO A 87 -8.93 19.00 -2.63
C PRO A 87 -9.01 17.84 -1.62
N SER A 88 -8.14 16.83 -1.71
CA SER A 88 -8.09 15.76 -0.71
C SER A 88 -7.54 16.24 0.64
N ILE A 89 -6.45 17.02 0.61
CA ILE A 89 -5.84 17.63 1.81
C ILE A 89 -6.86 18.55 2.50
N LEU A 90 -7.51 19.44 1.75
CA LEU A 90 -8.55 20.33 2.28
C LEU A 90 -9.76 19.57 2.86
N GLY A 91 -10.11 18.43 2.26
CA GLY A 91 -11.18 17.56 2.76
C GLY A 91 -10.82 16.86 4.08
N ASP A 92 -9.58 16.36 4.22
CA ASP A 92 -9.11 15.78 5.49
C ASP A 92 -8.91 16.87 6.57
N MET A 93 -8.38 18.04 6.23
CA MET A 93 -8.32 19.21 7.14
C MET A 93 -9.69 19.57 7.73
N LEU A 94 -10.76 19.52 6.91
CA LEU A 94 -12.12 19.76 7.37
C LEU A 94 -12.69 18.58 8.18
N SER A 95 -12.37 17.33 7.82
CA SER A 95 -12.72 16.14 8.61
C SER A 95 -12.16 16.26 10.03
N ASP A 96 -10.88 16.63 10.15
CA ASP A 96 -10.17 16.70 11.41
C ASP A 96 -10.61 17.90 12.26
N GLY A 97 -10.93 19.03 11.61
CA GLY A 97 -11.56 20.19 12.26
C GLY A 97 -12.99 19.93 12.75
N ILE A 98 -13.73 19.02 12.12
CA ILE A 98 -15.04 18.55 12.60
C ILE A 98 -14.88 17.53 13.74
N GLY A 99 -13.84 16.68 13.70
CA GLY A 99 -13.50 15.73 14.77
C GLY A 99 -14.56 14.63 15.02
N ALA A 100 -15.45 14.37 14.06
CA ALA A 100 -16.57 13.46 14.24
C ALA A 100 -16.19 11.98 14.12
N ILE A 101 -16.75 11.14 15.01
CA ILE A 101 -16.63 9.68 14.97
C ILE A 101 -17.97 9.07 14.53
N GLY A 102 -18.02 8.48 13.34
CA GLY A 102 -19.24 7.96 12.72
C GLY A 102 -19.46 6.46 12.92
N PHE A 103 -19.36 5.94 14.15
CA PHE A 103 -19.57 4.50 14.42
C PHE A 103 -21.03 4.05 14.24
N SER A 104 -21.96 4.97 14.39
CA SER A 104 -23.39 4.79 14.09
C SER A 104 -23.90 6.02 13.36
N TRP A 105 -25.04 5.86 12.69
CA TRP A 105 -25.74 7.00 12.10
C TRP A 105 -26.04 8.09 13.14
N ALA A 106 -26.46 7.69 14.35
CA ALA A 106 -26.77 8.64 15.42
C ALA A 106 -25.54 9.38 15.99
N ALA A 107 -24.34 8.82 15.89
CA ALA A 107 -23.11 9.47 16.34
C ALA A 107 -22.68 10.60 15.41
N SER A 108 -22.87 10.44 14.10
CA SER A 108 -22.72 11.51 13.11
C SER A 108 -23.47 11.16 11.82
N PRO A 109 -24.70 11.68 11.61
CA PRO A 109 -25.49 11.36 10.43
C PRO A 109 -24.75 11.68 9.13
N ALA A 110 -24.17 12.89 9.03
CA ALA A 110 -23.43 13.34 7.86
C ALA A 110 -22.24 12.42 7.50
N CYS A 111 -21.57 11.84 8.50
CA CYS A 111 -20.47 10.88 8.30
C CYS A 111 -20.93 9.56 7.68
N THR A 112 -22.18 9.16 7.92
CA THR A 112 -22.79 7.95 7.36
C THR A 112 -23.44 8.22 6.00
N GLU A 113 -24.28 9.26 5.92
CA GLU A 113 -25.04 9.63 4.72
C GLU A 113 -24.11 9.98 3.55
N LEU A 114 -23.09 10.81 3.79
CA LEU A 114 -22.17 11.22 2.73
C LEU A 114 -21.31 10.05 2.23
N GLU A 115 -20.94 9.11 3.10
CA GLU A 115 -20.20 7.91 2.67
C GLU A 115 -21.06 7.03 1.77
N THR A 116 -22.32 6.80 2.15
CA THR A 116 -23.30 6.06 1.34
C THR A 116 -23.45 6.70 -0.06
N ILE A 117 -23.60 8.03 -0.11
CA ILE A 117 -23.73 8.79 -1.38
C ILE A 117 -22.46 8.69 -2.24
N VAL A 118 -21.29 8.92 -1.65
CA VAL A 118 -20.00 8.94 -2.37
C VAL A 118 -19.64 7.55 -2.90
N LEU A 119 -19.96 6.50 -2.17
CA LEU A 119 -19.69 5.12 -2.60
C LEU A 119 -20.68 4.62 -3.65
N ASP A 120 -21.93 5.11 -3.65
CA ASP A 120 -22.83 4.89 -4.77
C ASP A 120 -22.36 5.65 -6.02
N TRP A 121 -21.89 6.90 -5.90
CA TRP A 121 -21.28 7.64 -7.02
C TRP A 121 -20.06 6.91 -7.58
N LEU A 122 -19.11 6.50 -6.74
CA LEU A 122 -17.89 5.82 -7.20
C LEU A 122 -18.22 4.43 -7.79
N GLY A 123 -19.17 3.70 -7.21
CA GLY A 123 -19.66 2.43 -7.77
C GLY A 123 -20.28 2.60 -9.15
N GLN A 124 -21.08 3.66 -9.37
CA GLN A 124 -21.63 4.01 -10.68
C GLN A 124 -20.55 4.44 -11.68
N MET A 125 -19.54 5.23 -11.26
CA MET A 125 -18.41 5.62 -12.09
C MET A 125 -17.65 4.38 -12.60
N ILE A 126 -17.27 3.48 -11.68
CA ILE A 126 -16.65 2.18 -11.99
C ILE A 126 -17.56 1.32 -12.87
N GLY A 127 -18.88 1.41 -12.69
CA GLY A 127 -19.86 0.56 -13.39
C GLY A 127 -20.07 -0.78 -12.70
N LEU A 128 -20.07 -0.79 -11.36
CA LEU A 128 -20.46 -1.97 -10.59
C LEU A 128 -21.96 -2.30 -10.84
N PRO A 129 -22.33 -3.60 -10.78
CA PRO A 129 -23.73 -4.02 -10.78
C PRO A 129 -24.57 -3.30 -9.70
N SER A 130 -25.86 -3.06 -10.00
CA SER A 130 -26.73 -2.22 -9.15
C SER A 130 -27.00 -2.79 -7.76
N ASP A 131 -26.80 -4.09 -7.56
CA ASP A 131 -26.93 -4.76 -6.26
C ASP A 131 -25.69 -4.59 -5.36
N PHE A 132 -24.60 -3.98 -5.83
CA PHE A 132 -23.54 -3.44 -4.96
C PHE A 132 -23.84 -2.04 -4.42
N LEU A 133 -24.80 -1.31 -5.01
CA LEU A 133 -25.12 0.07 -4.66
C LEU A 133 -26.17 0.12 -3.54
N SER A 134 -26.25 1.23 -2.82
CA SER A 134 -27.03 1.38 -1.59
C SER A 134 -28.45 1.90 -1.85
N PHE A 135 -28.64 2.72 -2.89
CA PHE A 135 -29.93 3.36 -3.19
C PHE A 135 -30.89 2.64 -4.15
N PRO A 136 -30.47 1.70 -5.03
CA PRO A 136 -31.43 0.96 -5.87
C PRO A 136 -32.42 0.13 -5.02
N GLU A 137 -33.71 0.22 -5.35
CA GLU A 137 -34.83 -0.28 -4.51
C GLU A 137 -34.71 -1.75 -4.07
N ASN A 138 -34.22 -2.61 -4.96
CA ASN A 138 -34.06 -4.05 -4.70
C ASN A 138 -32.68 -4.43 -4.12
N SER A 139 -31.82 -3.45 -3.82
CA SER A 139 -30.45 -3.73 -3.35
C SER A 139 -30.37 -4.02 -1.85
N ILE A 140 -29.81 -5.18 -1.53
CA ILE A 140 -29.36 -5.52 -0.17
C ILE A 140 -27.85 -5.31 0.02
N GLY A 141 -27.16 -4.73 -0.97
CA GLY A 141 -25.74 -4.40 -0.90
C GLY A 141 -25.43 -3.03 -0.32
N GLY A 142 -24.30 -2.48 -0.73
CA GLY A 142 -23.82 -1.14 -0.40
C GLY A 142 -22.29 -1.08 -0.29
N GLY A 143 -21.76 0.15 -0.18
CA GLY A 143 -20.33 0.41 0.03
C GLY A 143 -19.99 0.83 1.46
N VAL A 144 -18.72 0.60 1.86
CA VAL A 144 -18.07 1.16 3.07
C VAL A 144 -16.61 1.56 2.79
N MET A 145 -16.08 2.56 3.51
CA MET A 145 -14.67 2.97 3.49
C MET A 145 -13.84 2.34 4.63
N GLN A 146 -12.84 1.55 4.25
CA GLN A 146 -11.81 0.96 5.13
C GLN A 146 -10.50 1.78 5.07
N ALA A 147 -9.53 1.46 5.93
CA ALA A 147 -8.21 2.11 5.88
C ALA A 147 -7.28 1.52 4.80
N SER A 148 -7.45 0.23 4.46
CA SER A 148 -6.61 -0.45 3.46
C SER A 148 -7.34 -1.57 2.71
N ALA A 149 -6.84 -1.93 1.51
CA ALA A 149 -7.30 -3.12 0.78
C ALA A 149 -7.13 -4.40 1.61
N SER A 150 -6.08 -4.48 2.44
CA SER A 150 -5.84 -5.60 3.36
C SER A 150 -6.98 -5.77 4.37
N GLU A 151 -7.58 -4.67 4.85
CA GLU A 151 -8.77 -4.72 5.69
C GLU A 151 -9.99 -5.15 4.89
N CYS A 152 -10.17 -4.67 3.65
CA CYS A 152 -11.27 -5.11 2.77
C CYS A 152 -11.26 -6.64 2.56
N VAL A 153 -10.11 -7.19 2.18
CA VAL A 153 -9.90 -8.64 1.98
C VAL A 153 -10.19 -9.41 3.27
N LEU A 154 -9.60 -8.97 4.40
CA LEU A 154 -9.79 -9.63 5.69
C LEU A 154 -11.26 -9.60 6.15
N VAL A 155 -11.94 -8.47 6.03
CA VAL A 155 -13.35 -8.32 6.38
C VAL A 155 -14.24 -9.23 5.52
N CYS A 156 -14.00 -9.29 4.21
CA CYS A 156 -14.73 -10.21 3.31
C CYS A 156 -14.48 -11.68 3.64
N LEU A 157 -13.23 -12.06 3.92
CA LEU A 157 -12.86 -13.42 4.28
C LEU A 157 -13.48 -13.83 5.63
N LEU A 158 -13.48 -12.94 6.63
CA LEU A 158 -14.16 -13.16 7.91
C LEU A 158 -15.68 -13.33 7.74
N ALA A 159 -16.31 -12.55 6.86
CA ALA A 159 -17.73 -12.67 6.53
C ALA A 159 -18.05 -14.02 5.87
N ALA A 160 -17.31 -14.38 4.82
CA ALA A 160 -17.44 -15.68 4.15
C ALA A 160 -17.23 -16.86 5.10
N ARG A 161 -16.22 -16.77 5.98
CA ARG A 161 -15.92 -17.78 7.02
C ARG A 161 -17.09 -17.94 7.99
N ALA A 162 -17.61 -16.84 8.53
CA ALA A 162 -18.72 -16.87 9.48
C ALA A 162 -20.01 -17.42 8.83
N GLN A 163 -20.30 -17.02 7.59
CA GLN A 163 -21.42 -17.56 6.81
C GLN A 163 -21.26 -19.08 6.62
N LYS A 164 -20.09 -19.55 6.17
CA LYS A 164 -19.87 -20.99 5.91
C LYS A 164 -19.90 -21.83 7.19
N ILE A 165 -19.37 -21.32 8.31
CA ILE A 165 -19.51 -21.99 9.62
C ILE A 165 -20.98 -22.11 10.02
N LYS A 166 -21.79 -21.04 9.86
CA LYS A 166 -23.23 -21.06 10.14
C LYS A 166 -23.99 -22.07 9.28
N GLU A 167 -23.68 -22.16 7.99
CA GLU A 167 -24.24 -23.17 7.07
C GLU A 167 -23.87 -24.59 7.52
N LEU A 168 -22.59 -24.85 7.80
CA LEU A 168 -22.11 -26.16 8.27
C LEU A 168 -22.69 -26.53 9.65
N LYS A 169 -22.89 -25.56 10.56
CA LYS A 169 -23.54 -25.79 11.86
C LYS A 169 -25.00 -26.18 11.73
N ALA A 170 -25.73 -25.68 10.74
CA ALA A 170 -27.11 -26.10 10.49
C ALA A 170 -27.19 -27.58 10.07
N LEU A 171 -26.18 -28.07 9.34
CA LEU A 171 -26.05 -29.47 8.92
C LEU A 171 -25.44 -30.38 10.01
N HIS A 172 -24.58 -29.82 10.86
CA HIS A 172 -23.79 -30.54 11.86
C HIS A 172 -23.83 -29.85 13.24
N PRO A 173 -25.01 -29.76 13.89
CA PRO A 173 -25.22 -28.90 15.07
C PRO A 173 -24.30 -29.25 16.25
N PHE A 174 -23.99 -30.53 16.43
CA PHE A 174 -23.17 -31.05 17.53
C PHE A 174 -21.66 -31.05 17.27
N VAL A 175 -21.19 -30.62 16.09
CA VAL A 175 -19.75 -30.55 15.76
C VAL A 175 -19.19 -29.20 16.17
N GLU A 176 -18.13 -29.18 16.98
CA GLU A 176 -17.47 -27.95 17.47
C GLU A 176 -17.02 -27.00 16.35
N ASP A 177 -17.14 -25.69 16.57
CA ASP A 177 -16.79 -24.65 15.59
C ASP A 177 -15.35 -24.78 15.10
N GLY A 178 -14.41 -25.11 16.00
CA GLY A 178 -13.00 -25.33 15.65
C GLY A 178 -12.78 -26.51 14.69
N VAL A 179 -13.64 -27.53 14.74
CA VAL A 179 -13.59 -28.66 13.81
C VAL A 179 -14.11 -28.23 12.43
N LEU A 180 -15.21 -27.48 12.39
CA LEU A 180 -15.76 -26.94 11.14
C LEU A 180 -14.79 -25.94 10.48
N LEU A 181 -14.19 -25.04 11.26
CA LEU A 181 -13.16 -24.12 10.81
C LEU A 181 -11.95 -24.86 10.20
N SER A 182 -11.54 -25.98 10.80
CA SER A 182 -10.39 -26.79 10.32
C SER A 182 -10.61 -27.39 8.92
N LYS A 183 -11.86 -27.45 8.44
CA LYS A 183 -12.24 -27.91 7.10
C LYS A 183 -12.27 -26.82 6.04
N LEU A 184 -12.30 -25.54 6.43
CA LEU A 184 -12.43 -24.43 5.49
C LEU A 184 -11.14 -24.18 4.70
N VAL A 185 -11.29 -24.02 3.38
CA VAL A 185 -10.21 -23.66 2.44
C VAL A 185 -10.61 -22.49 1.54
N ALA A 186 -9.71 -21.50 1.48
CA ALA A 186 -9.76 -20.35 0.60
C ALA A 186 -8.79 -20.53 -0.57
N TYR A 187 -8.98 -19.77 -1.66
CA TYR A 187 -8.15 -19.80 -2.86
C TYR A 187 -7.72 -18.40 -3.29
N CYS A 188 -6.53 -18.28 -3.88
CA CYS A 188 -6.11 -17.08 -4.60
C CYS A 188 -5.09 -17.41 -5.69
N SER A 189 -4.88 -16.48 -6.62
CA SER A 189 -3.74 -16.52 -7.54
C SER A 189 -2.41 -16.44 -6.78
N LYS A 190 -1.36 -17.03 -7.33
CA LYS A 190 0.04 -16.82 -6.91
C LYS A 190 0.50 -15.37 -7.05
N GLU A 191 -0.14 -14.61 -7.93
CA GLU A 191 0.10 -13.18 -8.16
C GLU A 191 -0.81 -12.27 -7.30
N ALA A 192 -1.67 -12.87 -6.46
CA ALA A 192 -2.46 -12.12 -5.50
C ALA A 192 -1.55 -11.42 -4.48
N HIS A 193 -1.98 -10.27 -3.97
CA HIS A 193 -1.20 -9.52 -2.99
C HIS A 193 -1.08 -10.30 -1.66
N SER A 194 0.05 -10.15 -0.97
CA SER A 194 0.36 -10.85 0.30
C SER A 194 -0.63 -10.59 1.44
N CYS A 195 -1.52 -9.60 1.29
CA CYS A 195 -2.64 -9.40 2.20
C CYS A 195 -3.63 -10.58 2.22
N VAL A 196 -3.77 -11.35 1.15
CA VAL A 196 -4.69 -12.51 1.11
C VAL A 196 -4.17 -13.64 2.00
N GLU A 197 -2.87 -13.95 1.90
CA GLU A 197 -2.20 -14.89 2.81
C GLU A 197 -2.28 -14.40 4.26
N LYS A 198 -1.96 -13.13 4.51
CA LYS A 198 -2.06 -12.53 5.84
C LYS A 198 -3.49 -12.55 6.40
N ALA A 199 -4.51 -12.36 5.56
CA ALA A 199 -5.91 -12.44 5.96
C ALA A 199 -6.30 -13.87 6.36
N ALA A 200 -5.88 -14.88 5.57
CA ALA A 200 -6.12 -16.29 5.90
C ALA A 200 -5.41 -16.71 7.20
N MET A 201 -4.18 -16.22 7.44
CA MET A 201 -3.45 -16.41 8.70
C MET A 201 -4.22 -15.84 9.90
N ILE A 202 -4.67 -14.56 9.82
CA ILE A 202 -5.43 -13.89 10.88
C ILE A 202 -6.77 -14.59 11.14
N ALA A 203 -7.41 -15.12 10.09
CA ALA A 203 -8.67 -15.82 10.17
C ALA A 203 -8.56 -17.30 10.56
N PHE A 204 -7.34 -17.84 10.71
CA PHE A 204 -7.05 -19.26 10.98
C PHE A 204 -7.68 -20.24 9.97
N THR A 205 -7.72 -19.84 8.69
CA THR A 205 -8.26 -20.66 7.58
C THR A 205 -7.15 -21.18 6.69
N LYS A 206 -7.35 -22.33 6.03
CA LYS A 206 -6.41 -22.78 4.99
C LYS A 206 -6.49 -21.85 3.78
N LEU A 207 -5.36 -21.57 3.15
CA LEU A 207 -5.28 -20.92 1.85
C LEU A 207 -4.55 -21.85 0.88
N ARG A 208 -5.13 -22.06 -0.30
CA ARG A 208 -4.50 -22.75 -1.42
C ARG A 208 -4.16 -21.71 -2.49
N ILE A 209 -2.86 -21.50 -2.68
CA ILE A 209 -2.33 -20.60 -3.70
C ILE A 209 -2.29 -21.39 -5.01
N LEU A 210 -2.88 -20.82 -6.08
CA LEU A 210 -3.05 -21.46 -7.37
C LEU A 210 -2.12 -20.84 -8.41
N ASP A 211 -1.46 -21.67 -9.22
CA ASP A 211 -0.64 -21.20 -10.32
C ASP A 211 -1.52 -20.58 -11.43
N PRO A 212 -1.20 -19.36 -11.90
CA PRO A 212 -1.88 -18.73 -13.03
C PRO A 212 -1.40 -19.31 -14.37
N ASP A 213 -1.99 -18.84 -15.46
CA ASP A 213 -1.55 -19.15 -16.82
C ASP A 213 -0.31 -18.33 -17.27
N ALA A 214 0.02 -18.45 -18.57
CA ALA A 214 1.13 -17.75 -19.19
C ALA A 214 0.97 -16.22 -19.27
N ASP A 215 -0.25 -15.68 -19.13
CA ASP A 215 -0.51 -14.24 -19.02
C ASP A 215 -0.57 -13.78 -17.55
N LEU A 216 -0.18 -14.67 -16.62
CA LEU A 216 -0.25 -14.48 -15.17
C LEU A 216 -1.68 -14.20 -14.66
N SER A 217 -2.68 -14.77 -15.35
CA SER A 217 -4.10 -14.75 -15.00
C SER A 217 -4.51 -16.05 -14.30
N LEU A 218 -5.19 -15.99 -13.16
CA LEU A 218 -5.90 -17.17 -12.63
C LEU A 218 -7.08 -17.50 -13.56
N ARG A 219 -7.20 -18.79 -13.89
CA ARG A 219 -8.17 -19.33 -14.84
C ARG A 219 -9.18 -20.24 -14.16
N GLY A 220 -10.36 -20.35 -14.76
CA GLY A 220 -11.45 -21.14 -14.18
C GLY A 220 -11.08 -22.62 -14.03
N ALA A 221 -10.44 -23.21 -15.03
CA ALA A 221 -10.04 -24.62 -15.00
C ALA A 221 -9.15 -24.95 -13.79
N THR A 222 -8.17 -24.11 -13.47
CA THR A 222 -7.29 -24.27 -12.29
C THR A 222 -8.09 -24.23 -10.98
N LEU A 223 -9.05 -23.29 -10.88
CA LEU A 223 -9.91 -23.17 -9.71
C LEU A 223 -10.87 -24.37 -9.56
N ALA A 224 -11.51 -24.81 -10.65
CA ALA A 224 -12.39 -25.98 -10.64
C ALA A 224 -11.66 -27.23 -10.16
N GLN A 225 -10.49 -27.53 -10.76
CA GLN A 225 -9.67 -28.68 -10.36
C GLN A 225 -9.30 -28.61 -8.88
N ALA A 226 -8.85 -27.44 -8.39
CA ALA A 226 -8.49 -27.28 -6.98
C ALA A 226 -9.68 -27.53 -6.05
N ILE A 227 -10.85 -26.97 -6.38
CA ILE A 227 -12.11 -27.16 -5.64
C ILE A 227 -12.55 -28.63 -5.63
N GLU A 228 -12.42 -29.36 -6.74
CA GLU A 228 -12.75 -30.79 -6.81
C GLU A 228 -11.82 -31.64 -5.95
N GLU A 229 -10.50 -31.41 -6.04
CA GLU A 229 -9.50 -32.11 -5.22
C GLU A 229 -9.70 -31.84 -3.73
N ASP A 230 -9.94 -30.59 -3.34
CA ASP A 230 -10.15 -30.21 -1.94
C ASP A 230 -11.47 -30.76 -1.39
N LYS A 231 -12.55 -30.77 -2.20
CA LYS A 231 -13.80 -31.48 -1.87
C LYS A 231 -13.57 -32.98 -1.68
N ALA A 232 -12.76 -33.62 -2.54
CA ALA A 232 -12.43 -35.04 -2.42
C ALA A 232 -11.61 -35.37 -1.15
N MET A 233 -10.80 -34.42 -0.66
CA MET A 233 -10.12 -34.50 0.64
C MET A 233 -11.05 -34.17 1.84
N GLY A 234 -12.34 -33.89 1.60
CA GLY A 234 -13.30 -33.52 2.63
C GLY A 234 -13.00 -32.16 3.27
N LEU A 235 -12.43 -31.24 2.50
CA LEU A 235 -12.37 -29.80 2.79
C LEU A 235 -13.59 -29.08 2.18
N VAL A 236 -13.83 -27.87 2.65
CA VAL A 236 -14.98 -27.05 2.27
C VAL A 236 -14.49 -25.73 1.67
N PRO A 237 -14.60 -25.56 0.34
CA PRO A 237 -14.45 -24.27 -0.33
C PRO A 237 -15.36 -23.20 0.32
N PHE A 238 -14.80 -22.02 0.62
CA PHE A 238 -15.59 -20.92 1.19
C PHE A 238 -15.25 -19.53 0.68
N PHE A 239 -14.02 -19.28 0.20
CA PHE A 239 -13.58 -17.97 -0.29
C PHE A 239 -12.63 -18.08 -1.49
N VAL A 240 -12.78 -17.22 -2.49
CA VAL A 240 -11.85 -17.02 -3.60
C VAL A 240 -11.50 -15.54 -3.66
N SER A 241 -10.21 -15.21 -3.65
CA SER A 241 -9.71 -13.87 -3.96
C SER A 241 -9.20 -13.84 -5.39
N ALA A 242 -9.95 -13.19 -6.28
CA ALA A 242 -9.52 -12.88 -7.64
C ALA A 242 -8.97 -11.44 -7.68
N THR A 243 -7.97 -11.19 -8.51
CA THR A 243 -7.22 -9.93 -8.54
C THR A 243 -7.35 -9.25 -9.89
N LEU A 244 -7.77 -8.00 -9.91
CA LEU A 244 -7.75 -7.14 -11.09
C LEU A 244 -6.62 -6.12 -10.93
N GLY A 245 -5.51 -6.35 -11.64
CA GLY A 245 -4.29 -5.57 -11.50
C GLY A 245 -3.39 -6.08 -10.37
N THR A 246 -2.79 -7.25 -10.58
CA THR A 246 -1.84 -7.88 -9.66
C THR A 246 -0.62 -6.99 -9.36
N THR A 247 0.02 -7.21 -8.21
CA THR A 247 1.06 -6.30 -7.71
C THR A 247 2.34 -6.37 -8.54
N SER A 248 2.75 -7.56 -8.95
CA SER A 248 3.96 -7.81 -9.73
C SER A 248 3.94 -7.06 -11.05
N CYS A 249 2.88 -7.27 -11.86
CA CYS A 249 2.89 -6.95 -13.30
C CYS A 249 1.58 -6.35 -13.86
N VAL A 250 0.56 -6.12 -13.01
CA VAL A 250 -0.80 -5.71 -13.43
C VAL A 250 -1.43 -6.71 -14.42
N SER A 251 -1.33 -8.00 -14.10
CA SER A 251 -2.18 -9.04 -14.69
C SER A 251 -3.59 -9.02 -14.10
N PHE A 252 -4.52 -9.74 -14.73
CA PHE A 252 -5.95 -9.73 -14.39
C PHE A 252 -6.48 -11.16 -14.38
N ASP A 253 -7.00 -11.62 -13.24
CA ASP A 253 -7.65 -12.93 -13.10
C ASP A 253 -8.97 -12.96 -13.90
N ASN A 254 -9.29 -14.08 -14.53
CA ASN A 254 -10.41 -14.17 -15.48
C ASN A 254 -11.75 -14.40 -14.76
N LEU A 255 -12.41 -13.31 -14.33
CA LEU A 255 -13.70 -13.36 -13.62
C LEU A 255 -14.82 -14.03 -14.40
N ALA A 256 -14.83 -13.96 -15.74
CA ALA A 256 -15.84 -14.62 -16.57
C ALA A 256 -15.74 -16.17 -16.52
N GLU A 257 -14.59 -16.70 -16.13
CA GLU A 257 -14.39 -18.13 -15.89
C GLU A 257 -14.50 -18.48 -14.39
N ILE A 258 -13.90 -17.66 -13.52
CA ILE A 258 -13.86 -17.87 -12.05
C ILE A 258 -15.26 -17.72 -11.42
N GLY A 259 -16.05 -16.76 -11.89
CA GLY A 259 -17.37 -16.41 -11.34
C GLY A 259 -18.34 -17.58 -11.26
N PRO A 260 -18.70 -18.21 -12.40
CA PRO A 260 -19.62 -19.35 -12.42
C PRO A 260 -19.15 -20.52 -11.53
N ILE A 261 -17.84 -20.77 -11.47
CA ILE A 261 -17.25 -21.86 -10.68
C ILE A 261 -17.34 -21.58 -9.18
N ALA A 262 -17.09 -20.33 -8.77
CA ALA A 262 -17.25 -19.92 -7.38
C ALA A 262 -18.73 -20.00 -6.94
N GLU A 263 -19.67 -19.59 -7.80
CA GLU A 263 -21.11 -19.70 -7.54
C GLU A 263 -21.57 -21.16 -7.44
N GLU A 264 -21.20 -22.04 -8.38
CA GLU A 264 -21.52 -23.48 -8.35
C GLU A 264 -20.92 -24.16 -7.10
N ALA A 265 -19.72 -23.75 -6.68
CA ALA A 265 -19.10 -24.22 -5.45
C ALA A 265 -19.69 -23.59 -4.17
N GLY A 266 -20.68 -22.70 -4.25
CA GLY A 266 -21.26 -22.00 -3.10
C GLY A 266 -20.24 -21.18 -2.31
N THR A 267 -19.27 -20.60 -3.01
CA THR A 267 -18.04 -20.02 -2.49
C THR A 267 -18.05 -18.49 -2.66
N TRP A 268 -17.59 -17.74 -1.66
CA TRP A 268 -17.56 -16.28 -1.73
C TRP A 268 -16.47 -15.81 -2.68
N LEU A 269 -16.84 -15.24 -3.83
CA LEU A 269 -15.90 -14.55 -4.72
C LEU A 269 -15.69 -13.10 -4.24
N HIS A 270 -14.47 -12.78 -3.85
CA HIS A 270 -13.99 -11.43 -3.61
C HIS A 270 -13.06 -10.99 -4.75
N VAL A 271 -13.23 -9.75 -5.21
CA VAL A 271 -12.41 -9.15 -6.26
C VAL A 271 -11.59 -7.99 -5.70
N ASP A 272 -10.27 -8.18 -5.61
CA ASP A 272 -9.33 -7.11 -5.25
C ASP A 272 -8.95 -6.33 -6.51
N GLY A 273 -9.53 -5.13 -6.64
CA GLY A 273 -9.20 -4.14 -7.66
C GLY A 273 -8.43 -2.96 -7.08
N ALA A 274 -7.64 -3.11 -6.01
CA ALA A 274 -7.02 -1.99 -5.31
C ALA A 274 -6.34 -0.97 -6.25
N TYR A 275 -5.48 -1.40 -7.17
CA TYR A 275 -4.86 -0.49 -8.14
C TYR A 275 -5.77 -0.26 -9.36
N ALA A 276 -6.03 -1.30 -10.15
CA ALA A 276 -6.67 -1.18 -11.46
C ALA A 276 -8.18 -0.88 -11.41
N GLY A 277 -8.85 -1.12 -10.28
CA GLY A 277 -10.26 -0.79 -10.09
C GLY A 277 -10.56 0.69 -10.30
N ASN A 278 -9.58 1.59 -10.03
CA ASN A 278 -9.72 3.01 -10.30
C ASN A 278 -9.84 3.28 -11.81
N ALA A 279 -9.08 2.55 -12.65
CA ALA A 279 -9.09 2.71 -14.10
C ALA A 279 -10.43 2.38 -14.74
N MET A 280 -11.27 1.61 -14.04
CA MET A 280 -12.60 1.23 -14.51
C MET A 280 -13.57 2.40 -14.59
N ILE A 281 -13.25 3.58 -14.04
CA ILE A 281 -14.04 4.79 -14.32
C ILE A 281 -13.96 5.22 -15.80
N CYS A 282 -12.93 4.78 -16.53
CA CYS A 282 -12.78 4.99 -17.97
C CYS A 282 -13.47 3.84 -18.73
N PRO A 283 -14.45 4.11 -19.61
CA PRO A 283 -15.21 3.07 -20.33
C PRO A 283 -14.35 2.04 -21.06
N GLU A 284 -13.23 2.47 -21.63
CA GLU A 284 -12.29 1.65 -22.40
C GLU A 284 -11.57 0.56 -21.58
N PHE A 285 -11.56 0.64 -20.24
CA PHE A 285 -10.99 -0.39 -19.37
C PHE A 285 -12.04 -1.34 -18.77
N LYS A 286 -13.34 -1.00 -18.81
CA LYS A 286 -14.42 -1.77 -18.14
C LYS A 286 -14.52 -3.23 -18.59
N TYR A 287 -14.04 -3.58 -19.79
CA TYR A 287 -14.03 -4.97 -20.27
C TYR A 287 -13.19 -5.91 -19.37
N LEU A 288 -12.23 -5.37 -18.62
CA LEU A 288 -11.38 -6.10 -17.67
C LEU A 288 -12.14 -6.55 -16.41
N MET A 289 -13.36 -6.06 -16.18
CA MET A 289 -14.26 -6.51 -15.11
C MET A 289 -15.33 -7.51 -15.57
N LYS A 290 -15.29 -8.02 -16.81
CA LYS A 290 -16.30 -8.97 -17.31
C LYS A 290 -16.40 -10.20 -16.39
N GLY A 291 -17.55 -10.45 -15.77
CA GLY A 291 -17.75 -11.47 -14.74
C GLY A 291 -17.88 -10.91 -13.31
N ILE A 292 -17.77 -9.60 -13.10
CA ILE A 292 -17.98 -8.93 -11.80
C ILE A 292 -19.40 -9.17 -11.23
N GLU A 293 -20.37 -9.48 -12.08
CA GLU A 293 -21.73 -9.88 -11.72
C GLU A 293 -21.81 -11.15 -10.86
N HIS A 294 -20.75 -11.97 -10.81
CA HIS A 294 -20.64 -13.15 -9.94
C HIS A 294 -19.92 -12.85 -8.60
N ALA A 295 -19.25 -11.70 -8.47
CA ALA A 295 -18.53 -11.37 -7.24
C ALA A 295 -19.51 -11.08 -6.10
N MET A 296 -19.21 -11.51 -4.87
CA MET A 296 -19.98 -11.14 -3.67
C MET A 296 -19.46 -9.84 -3.05
N SER A 297 -18.16 -9.55 -3.23
CA SER A 297 -17.54 -8.30 -2.79
C SER A 297 -16.43 -7.81 -3.72
N PHE A 298 -16.24 -6.50 -3.79
CA PHE A 298 -15.20 -5.83 -4.59
C PHE A 298 -14.53 -4.73 -3.77
N ASN A 299 -13.21 -4.53 -3.91
CA ASN A 299 -12.54 -3.34 -3.38
C ASN A 299 -11.74 -2.56 -4.43
N CYS A 300 -11.59 -1.27 -4.18
CA CYS A 300 -10.80 -0.33 -4.95
C CYS A 300 -10.08 0.64 -4.01
N ASN A 301 -8.93 1.18 -4.39
CA ASN A 301 -8.21 2.14 -3.58
C ASN A 301 -8.09 3.49 -4.27
N PRO A 302 -9.00 4.45 -3.97
CA PRO A 302 -8.78 5.85 -4.32
C PRO A 302 -7.46 6.43 -3.78
N ASN A 303 -6.97 5.90 -2.65
CA ASN A 303 -5.61 6.18 -2.12
C ASN A 303 -4.46 5.51 -2.87
N LYS A 304 -4.72 4.77 -3.94
CA LYS A 304 -3.71 4.45 -4.94
C LYS A 304 -3.79 5.44 -6.09
N TRP A 305 -4.83 5.33 -6.92
CA TRP A 305 -4.81 5.93 -8.27
C TRP A 305 -6.08 6.74 -8.58
N LEU A 306 -6.58 7.50 -7.60
CA LEU A 306 -7.69 8.45 -7.75
C LEU A 306 -7.49 9.71 -6.89
N LEU A 307 -6.25 10.21 -6.82
CA LEU A 307 -5.87 11.52 -6.24
C LEU A 307 -6.32 11.79 -4.78
N THR A 308 -6.71 10.76 -4.02
CA THR A 308 -7.25 10.90 -2.67
C THR A 308 -6.23 10.43 -1.64
N ASN A 309 -5.72 11.29 -0.76
CA ASN A 309 -4.66 10.95 0.20
C ASN A 309 -4.98 9.70 1.05
N PHE A 310 -3.94 8.96 1.46
CA PHE A 310 -4.08 7.85 2.41
C PHE A 310 -4.62 8.36 3.77
N ASP A 311 -5.51 7.68 4.48
CA ASP A 311 -6.21 6.42 4.16
C ASP A 311 -7.52 6.65 3.37
N CYS A 312 -7.76 5.84 2.32
CA CYS A 312 -9.00 5.84 1.53
C CYS A 312 -9.09 4.56 0.68
N SER A 313 -9.59 3.47 1.25
CA SER A 313 -9.91 2.23 0.51
C SER A 313 -11.41 1.96 0.56
N THR A 314 -12.02 1.59 -0.56
CA THR A 314 -13.47 1.44 -0.69
C THR A 314 -13.81 -0.02 -0.97
N MET A 315 -14.85 -0.52 -0.32
CA MET A 315 -15.30 -1.91 -0.43
C MET A 315 -16.81 -1.93 -0.61
N TRP A 316 -17.30 -2.71 -1.57
CA TRP A 316 -18.71 -2.96 -1.77
C TRP A 316 -19.03 -4.44 -1.58
N VAL A 317 -20.24 -4.72 -1.11
CA VAL A 317 -20.81 -6.07 -1.01
C VAL A 317 -22.18 -6.11 -1.65
N ARG A 318 -22.56 -7.25 -2.25
CA ARG A 318 -23.94 -7.44 -2.77
C ARG A 318 -24.96 -7.76 -1.68
N ASP A 319 -24.49 -8.18 -0.51
CA ASP A 319 -25.31 -8.57 0.63
C ASP A 319 -24.66 -8.08 1.94
N ARG A 320 -25.13 -6.93 2.43
CA ARG A 320 -24.67 -6.33 3.69
C ARG A 320 -25.08 -7.15 4.91
N PHE A 321 -26.09 -8.01 4.80
CA PHE A 321 -26.53 -8.83 5.93
C PHE A 321 -25.56 -9.98 6.18
N LYS A 322 -24.98 -10.59 5.14
CA LYS A 322 -23.88 -11.55 5.29
C LYS A 322 -22.63 -10.91 5.90
N LEU A 323 -22.27 -9.71 5.44
CA LEU A 323 -21.16 -8.93 5.99
C LEU A 323 -21.35 -8.64 7.49
N THR A 324 -22.47 -8.01 7.84
CA THR A 324 -22.74 -7.55 9.21
C THR A 324 -22.96 -8.71 10.19
N GLN A 325 -23.62 -9.81 9.78
CA GLN A 325 -23.82 -10.98 10.66
C GLN A 325 -22.52 -11.60 11.19
N ALA A 326 -21.38 -11.35 10.54
CA ALA A 326 -20.07 -11.84 10.98
C ALA A 326 -19.38 -10.93 12.03
N LEU A 327 -19.83 -9.67 12.16
CA LEU A 327 -19.13 -8.59 12.88
C LEU A 327 -20.03 -7.83 13.88
N VAL A 328 -21.34 -8.07 13.90
CA VAL A 328 -22.28 -7.37 14.80
C VAL A 328 -22.00 -7.67 16.27
N VAL A 329 -21.70 -6.62 17.02
CA VAL A 329 -21.76 -6.57 18.49
C VAL A 329 -22.56 -5.32 18.86
N ASP A 330 -23.66 -5.50 19.60
CA ASP A 330 -24.64 -4.43 19.83
C ASP A 330 -24.99 -4.25 21.32
N PRO A 331 -24.08 -3.69 22.14
CA PRO A 331 -24.34 -3.36 23.52
C PRO A 331 -25.25 -2.12 23.64
N LEU A 332 -26.01 -2.03 24.73
CA LEU A 332 -27.02 -1.00 24.98
C LEU A 332 -26.52 0.45 24.78
N TYR A 333 -25.24 0.74 25.03
CA TYR A 333 -24.66 2.08 24.87
C TYR A 333 -24.35 2.48 23.42
N LEU A 334 -24.50 1.57 22.44
CA LEU A 334 -24.38 1.86 21.00
C LEU A 334 -25.74 1.86 20.27
N GLN A 335 -26.82 1.49 20.96
CA GLN A 335 -28.17 1.45 20.42
C GLN A 335 -28.80 2.85 20.32
N HIS A 336 -29.64 3.06 19.31
CA HIS A 336 -30.34 4.33 19.10
C HIS A 336 -31.69 4.11 18.39
N SER A 337 -32.52 5.15 18.35
CA SER A 337 -33.89 5.09 17.79
C SER A 337 -33.97 4.80 16.29
N HIS A 338 -32.84 4.75 15.57
CA HIS A 338 -32.76 4.55 14.13
C HIS A 338 -32.07 3.23 13.74
N SER A 339 -31.58 2.41 14.67
CA SER A 339 -30.76 1.21 14.36
C SER A 339 -31.43 0.17 13.45
N GLY A 340 -32.77 0.17 13.34
CA GLY A 340 -33.52 -0.67 12.38
C GLY A 340 -33.82 -0.01 11.02
N LYS A 341 -33.32 1.20 10.76
CA LYS A 341 -33.60 2.02 9.56
C LYS A 341 -32.37 2.66 8.93
N SER A 342 -31.26 2.80 9.66
CA SER A 342 -30.02 3.41 9.19
C SER A 342 -28.90 2.39 9.04
N ILE A 343 -27.90 2.70 8.21
CA ILE A 343 -26.64 1.95 8.18
C ILE A 343 -25.80 2.36 9.39
N ASP A 344 -25.35 1.37 10.17
CA ASP A 344 -24.38 1.56 11.25
C ASP A 344 -23.04 0.93 10.83
N TYR A 345 -22.14 1.75 10.29
CA TYR A 345 -20.90 1.28 9.67
C TYR A 345 -19.91 0.60 10.65
N ARG A 346 -20.10 0.68 11.98
CA ARG A 346 -19.36 -0.17 12.94
C ARG A 346 -19.49 -1.67 12.66
N HIS A 347 -20.56 -2.10 12.00
CA HIS A 347 -20.82 -3.50 11.67
C HIS A 347 -20.22 -3.94 10.33
N TRP A 348 -19.59 -3.03 9.58
CA TRP A 348 -19.06 -3.25 8.24
C TRP A 348 -17.53 -3.34 8.21
N GLY A 349 -16.87 -3.30 9.35
CA GLY A 349 -15.41 -3.33 9.48
C GLY A 349 -14.98 -3.85 10.85
N ILE A 350 -13.67 -3.87 11.09
CA ILE A 350 -13.08 -4.38 12.34
C ILE A 350 -13.18 -3.38 13.51
N PRO A 351 -12.85 -2.08 13.36
CA PRO A 351 -12.90 -1.13 14.48
C PRO A 351 -14.32 -0.56 14.70
N LEU A 352 -14.62 -0.23 15.96
CA LEU A 352 -15.83 0.54 16.30
C LEU A 352 -15.75 1.98 15.75
N SER A 353 -14.71 2.71 16.14
CA SER A 353 -14.52 4.12 15.78
C SER A 353 -14.03 4.28 14.35
N ARG A 354 -14.59 5.27 13.65
CA ARG A 354 -14.29 5.58 12.25
C ARG A 354 -14.46 7.08 11.97
N ARG A 355 -13.49 7.67 11.27
CA ARG A 355 -13.40 9.11 10.95
C ARG A 355 -14.20 9.47 9.68
N PHE A 356 -14.34 10.76 9.39
CA PHE A 356 -15.15 11.26 8.25
C PHE A 356 -14.43 11.17 6.88
N ARG A 357 -13.97 9.96 6.50
CA ARG A 357 -13.20 9.69 5.27
C ARG A 357 -13.89 10.15 3.99
N ALA A 358 -15.22 10.02 3.93
CA ALA A 358 -15.99 10.35 2.72
C ALA A 358 -15.85 11.82 2.30
N LEU A 359 -15.52 12.72 3.23
CA LEU A 359 -15.43 14.16 2.96
C LEU A 359 -14.35 14.51 1.94
N LYS A 360 -13.15 13.92 2.05
CA LYS A 360 -12.07 14.14 1.08
C LYS A 360 -12.35 13.52 -0.29
N LEU A 361 -12.91 12.31 -0.34
CA LEU A 361 -13.27 11.67 -1.61
C LEU A 361 -14.40 12.45 -2.32
N TRP A 362 -15.35 13.00 -1.54
CA TRP A 362 -16.36 13.93 -2.06
C TRP A 362 -15.75 15.21 -2.63
N PHE A 363 -14.75 15.80 -1.95
CA PHE A 363 -14.03 16.98 -2.44
C PHE A 363 -13.29 16.67 -3.75
N VAL A 364 -12.53 15.57 -3.81
CA VAL A 364 -11.81 15.12 -5.01
C VAL A 364 -12.76 14.92 -6.19
N ILE A 365 -13.83 14.13 -6.02
CA ILE A 365 -14.80 13.86 -7.09
C ILE A 365 -15.49 15.15 -7.56
N ARG A 366 -15.84 16.07 -6.65
CA ARG A 366 -16.50 17.34 -7.01
C ARG A 366 -15.55 18.37 -7.63
N ASN A 367 -14.27 18.35 -7.28
CA ASN A 367 -13.29 19.33 -7.78
C ASN A 367 -12.79 18.96 -9.19
N TYR A 368 -12.40 17.69 -9.40
CA TYR A 368 -11.92 17.21 -10.69
C TYR A 368 -13.05 16.82 -11.66
N GLY A 369 -14.19 16.38 -11.12
CA GLY A 369 -15.24 15.73 -11.91
C GLY A 369 -14.81 14.38 -12.48
N VAL A 370 -15.78 13.61 -12.99
CA VAL A 370 -15.51 12.28 -13.59
C VAL A 370 -14.56 12.40 -14.78
N ALA A 371 -14.71 13.43 -15.63
CA ALA A 371 -13.86 13.65 -16.80
C ALA A 371 -12.40 13.97 -16.42
N GLY A 372 -12.16 14.79 -15.40
CA GLY A 372 -10.81 15.08 -14.92
C GLY A 372 -10.10 13.84 -14.36
N LEU A 373 -10.82 13.04 -13.57
CA LEU A 373 -10.30 11.78 -13.02
C LEU A 373 -10.03 10.73 -14.11
N GLN A 374 -10.90 10.64 -15.13
CA GLN A 374 -10.63 9.78 -16.29
C GLN A 374 -9.39 10.22 -17.07
N ASN A 375 -9.21 11.54 -17.28
CA ASN A 375 -8.06 12.07 -18.00
C ASN A 375 -6.75 11.84 -17.25
N TYR A 376 -6.74 11.99 -15.91
CA TYR A 376 -5.61 11.63 -15.06
C TYR A 376 -5.16 10.17 -15.26
N ILE A 377 -6.09 9.21 -15.25
CA ILE A 377 -5.79 7.80 -15.47
C ILE A 377 -5.30 7.54 -16.90
N ARG A 378 -5.96 8.13 -17.91
CA ARG A 378 -5.56 8.03 -19.32
C ARG A 378 -4.14 8.52 -19.53
N GLU A 379 -3.76 9.60 -18.88
CA GLU A 379 -2.42 10.19 -18.99
C GLU A 379 -1.35 9.29 -18.39
N HIS A 380 -1.57 8.75 -17.19
CA HIS A 380 -0.65 7.76 -16.61
C HIS A 380 -0.52 6.49 -17.48
N CYS A 381 -1.61 6.04 -18.11
CA CYS A 381 -1.56 4.95 -19.09
C CYS A 381 -0.76 5.33 -20.35
N ARG A 382 -0.91 6.56 -20.86
CA ARG A 382 -0.18 7.09 -22.02
C ARG A 382 1.33 7.17 -21.73
N LEU A 383 1.70 7.74 -20.59
CA LEU A 383 3.09 7.88 -20.16
C LEU A 383 3.77 6.51 -19.95
N ALA A 384 3.06 5.51 -19.41
CA ALA A 384 3.57 4.14 -19.35
C ALA A 384 3.73 3.51 -20.73
N LYS A 385 2.92 3.90 -21.73
CA LYS A 385 3.13 3.50 -23.14
C LYS A 385 4.31 4.21 -23.80
N CYS A 386 4.59 5.47 -23.47
CA CYS A 386 5.83 6.15 -23.87
C CYS A 386 7.05 5.40 -23.31
N PHE A 387 7.05 5.07 -22.01
CA PHE A 387 8.13 4.29 -21.39
C PHE A 387 8.27 2.89 -22.00
N GLU A 388 7.15 2.20 -22.28
CA GLU A 388 7.19 0.90 -22.97
C GLU A 388 7.86 0.99 -24.35
N ALA A 389 7.59 2.05 -25.12
CA ALA A 389 8.22 2.25 -26.42
C ALA A 389 9.75 2.42 -26.29
N LEU A 390 10.20 3.30 -25.39
CA LEU A 390 11.62 3.53 -25.10
C LEU A 390 12.36 2.23 -24.71
N VAL A 391 11.77 1.42 -23.83
CA VAL A 391 12.33 0.10 -23.42
C VAL A 391 12.40 -0.89 -24.59
N ARG A 392 11.50 -0.79 -25.57
CA ARG A 392 11.47 -1.68 -26.76
C ARG A 392 12.41 -1.23 -27.87
N GLU A 393 12.81 0.04 -27.90
CA GLU A 393 13.76 0.59 -28.87
C GLU A 393 15.22 0.26 -28.52
N ASP A 394 15.52 0.00 -27.23
CA ASP A 394 16.86 -0.43 -26.79
C ASP A 394 16.99 -1.96 -26.75
N ASP A 395 17.77 -2.50 -27.68
CA ASP A 395 18.05 -3.93 -27.81
C ASP A 395 18.68 -4.59 -26.57
N ARG A 396 19.20 -3.82 -25.61
CA ARG A 396 19.72 -4.34 -24.33
C ARG A 396 18.62 -4.80 -23.38
N PHE A 397 17.39 -4.33 -23.54
CA PHE A 397 16.28 -4.57 -22.60
C PHE A 397 15.15 -5.44 -23.16
N GLU A 398 14.34 -6.04 -22.28
CA GLU A 398 13.09 -6.72 -22.62
C GLU A 398 11.94 -6.24 -21.71
N VAL A 399 10.78 -5.92 -22.30
CA VAL A 399 9.52 -5.69 -21.57
C VAL A 399 8.93 -7.04 -21.16
N CYS A 400 8.64 -7.19 -19.88
CA CYS A 400 8.30 -8.47 -19.23
C CYS A 400 6.82 -8.64 -18.89
N ASN A 401 5.97 -7.60 -19.06
CA ASN A 401 4.53 -7.69 -18.84
C ASN A 401 3.73 -7.18 -20.04
N ILE A 402 2.44 -7.54 -20.10
CA ILE A 402 1.49 -6.89 -21.00
C ILE A 402 1.12 -5.54 -20.37
N VAL A 403 1.75 -4.46 -20.85
CA VAL A 403 1.48 -3.10 -20.36
C VAL A 403 0.05 -2.70 -20.73
N ARG A 404 -0.87 -2.77 -19.76
CA ARG A 404 -2.29 -2.38 -19.90
C ARG A 404 -2.63 -1.04 -19.24
N MET A 405 -1.81 -0.61 -18.28
CA MET A 405 -2.05 0.53 -17.39
C MET A 405 -0.71 1.21 -17.03
N GLY A 406 -0.67 2.04 -15.98
CA GLY A 406 0.50 2.82 -15.56
C GLY A 406 1.73 2.06 -15.02
N LEU A 407 1.91 0.76 -15.34
CA LEU A 407 3.05 -0.06 -14.91
C LEU A 407 3.72 -0.79 -16.07
N VAL A 408 5.04 -0.61 -16.19
CA VAL A 408 5.92 -1.40 -17.06
C VAL A 408 6.87 -2.23 -16.21
N CYS A 409 6.97 -3.52 -16.52
CA CYS A 409 8.00 -4.41 -15.99
C CYS A 409 9.05 -4.61 -17.06
N PHE A 410 10.32 -4.42 -16.73
CA PHE A 410 11.42 -4.55 -17.69
C PHE A 410 12.68 -5.15 -17.04
N ARG A 411 13.61 -5.63 -17.87
CA ARG A 411 14.93 -6.12 -17.42
C ARG A 411 15.95 -6.03 -18.56
N LEU A 412 17.24 -5.99 -18.23
CA LEU A 412 18.33 -6.28 -19.15
C LEU A 412 18.27 -7.74 -19.61
N LYS A 413 18.49 -7.95 -20.92
CA LYS A 413 18.68 -9.25 -21.56
C LYS A 413 20.03 -9.88 -21.14
N GLY A 414 20.27 -11.14 -21.52
CA GLY A 414 21.60 -11.75 -21.48
C GLY A 414 22.10 -12.27 -20.12
N ASN A 415 21.31 -12.20 -19.04
CA ASN A 415 21.66 -12.83 -17.77
C ASN A 415 20.49 -13.60 -17.13
N ASP A 416 20.67 -14.93 -17.03
CA ASP A 416 19.72 -15.88 -16.43
C ASP A 416 19.79 -15.93 -14.89
N ASN A 417 20.91 -15.52 -14.27
CA ASN A 417 21.09 -15.56 -12.82
C ASN A 417 20.46 -14.35 -12.08
N ASN A 418 19.95 -13.37 -12.84
CA ASN A 418 19.34 -12.12 -12.41
C ASN A 418 20.25 -11.05 -11.79
N ASP A 419 21.54 -11.31 -11.57
CA ASP A 419 22.43 -10.40 -10.82
C ASP A 419 22.66 -9.05 -11.51
N LEU A 420 22.72 -9.01 -12.86
CA LEU A 420 22.82 -7.73 -13.59
C LEU A 420 21.63 -6.81 -13.26
N ASN A 421 20.42 -7.37 -13.19
CA ASN A 421 19.21 -6.58 -12.92
C ASN A 421 19.11 -6.17 -11.45
N LYS A 422 19.66 -6.97 -10.52
CA LYS A 422 19.81 -6.57 -9.11
C LYS A 422 20.77 -5.40 -8.99
N LYS A 423 21.97 -5.49 -9.60
CA LYS A 423 22.98 -4.42 -9.62
C LYS A 423 22.43 -3.14 -10.23
N LEU A 424 21.84 -3.21 -11.42
CA LEU A 424 21.24 -2.06 -12.09
C LEU A 424 20.23 -1.33 -11.18
N LEU A 425 19.35 -2.08 -10.52
CA LEU A 425 18.37 -1.50 -9.61
C LEU A 425 19.00 -0.93 -8.33
N SER A 426 20.04 -1.57 -7.79
CA SER A 426 20.78 -1.08 -6.62
C SER A 426 21.44 0.26 -6.94
N ASN A 427 22.29 0.30 -7.98
CA ASN A 427 23.02 1.49 -8.40
C ASN A 427 22.08 2.68 -8.67
N ILE A 428 20.95 2.45 -9.35
CA ILE A 428 19.95 3.50 -9.61
C ILE A 428 19.31 4.01 -8.30
N ASN A 429 18.88 3.12 -7.40
CA ASN A 429 18.27 3.54 -6.12
C ASN A 429 19.27 4.23 -5.19
N GLU A 430 20.50 3.73 -5.12
CA GLU A 430 21.61 4.29 -4.32
C GLU A 430 21.96 5.70 -4.78
N SER A 431 21.93 5.97 -6.10
CA SER A 431 22.16 7.32 -6.65
C SER A 431 21.15 8.37 -6.15
N GLY A 432 19.97 7.96 -5.69
CA GLY A 432 18.87 8.86 -5.35
C GLY A 432 18.30 9.64 -6.55
N LYS A 433 18.71 9.34 -7.79
CA LYS A 433 18.11 9.93 -9.00
C LYS A 433 16.71 9.38 -9.25
N LEU A 434 16.47 8.08 -9.06
CA LEU A 434 15.14 7.46 -9.20
C LEU A 434 14.86 6.53 -8.03
N HIS A 435 13.58 6.23 -7.78
CA HIS A 435 13.21 5.13 -6.90
C HIS A 435 12.34 4.09 -7.61
N MET A 436 12.81 2.85 -7.70
CA MET A 436 12.10 1.70 -8.25
C MET A 436 12.24 0.48 -7.34
N VAL A 437 11.35 -0.51 -7.51
CA VAL A 437 11.38 -1.77 -6.76
C VAL A 437 11.29 -2.97 -7.70
N PRO A 438 11.81 -4.14 -7.31
CA PRO A 438 11.76 -5.32 -8.16
C PRO A 438 10.46 -6.11 -7.97
N ALA A 439 10.24 -7.08 -8.86
CA ALA A 439 9.36 -8.21 -8.63
C ALA A 439 9.89 -9.48 -9.33
N ALA A 440 9.19 -10.59 -9.14
CA ALA A 440 9.35 -11.79 -9.94
C ALA A 440 8.23 -11.87 -10.99
N VAL A 441 8.57 -12.13 -12.25
CA VAL A 441 7.63 -12.37 -13.35
C VAL A 441 8.13 -13.58 -14.13
N HIS A 442 7.31 -14.64 -14.22
CA HIS A 442 7.74 -15.98 -14.68
C HIS A 442 9.02 -16.50 -14.00
N GLY A 443 9.21 -16.17 -12.71
CA GLY A 443 10.41 -16.54 -11.95
C GLY A 443 11.67 -15.73 -12.25
N LYS A 444 11.63 -14.80 -13.22
CA LYS A 444 12.72 -13.85 -13.52
C LYS A 444 12.59 -12.60 -12.65
N PHE A 445 13.72 -12.04 -12.23
CA PHE A 445 13.76 -10.72 -11.60
C PHE A 445 13.49 -9.65 -12.68
N VAL A 446 12.55 -8.76 -12.37
CA VAL A 446 12.20 -7.60 -13.19
C VAL A 446 12.25 -6.32 -12.37
N ILE A 447 12.60 -5.21 -13.00
CA ILE A 447 12.46 -3.87 -12.45
C ILE A 447 11.05 -3.37 -12.79
N ARG A 448 10.38 -2.73 -11.83
CA ARG A 448 9.05 -2.14 -12.01
C ARG A 448 9.15 -0.63 -12.10
N PHE A 449 8.68 -0.08 -13.22
CA PHE A 449 8.48 1.34 -13.43
C PHE A 449 6.99 1.66 -13.39
N CYS A 450 6.54 2.37 -12.36
CA CYS A 450 5.17 2.85 -12.22
C CYS A 450 5.09 4.37 -12.43
N VAL A 451 4.12 4.86 -13.19
CA VAL A 451 3.85 6.30 -13.30
C VAL A 451 3.05 6.74 -12.06
N CYS A 452 3.67 7.50 -11.15
CA CYS A 452 3.11 7.77 -9.82
C CYS A 452 2.76 9.24 -9.52
N ALA A 453 3.59 10.21 -9.90
CA ALA A 453 3.36 11.61 -9.55
C ALA A 453 2.06 12.15 -10.14
N GLN A 454 1.39 13.06 -9.42
CA GLN A 454 0.06 13.59 -9.77
C GLN A 454 0.02 14.26 -11.16
N ASP A 455 1.08 14.98 -11.52
CA ASP A 455 1.19 15.81 -12.72
C ASP A 455 2.35 15.35 -13.63
N ALA A 456 2.64 14.04 -13.63
CA ALA A 456 3.70 13.43 -14.44
C ALA A 456 3.58 13.83 -15.93
N LYS A 457 4.73 14.02 -16.59
CA LYS A 457 4.86 14.55 -17.95
C LYS A 457 5.83 13.68 -18.76
N ASP A 458 5.84 13.85 -20.09
CA ASP A 458 6.79 13.13 -20.96
C ASP A 458 8.24 13.34 -20.54
N SER A 459 8.61 14.57 -20.12
CA SER A 459 9.95 14.89 -19.61
C SER A 459 10.38 14.10 -18.38
N ASP A 460 9.44 13.66 -17.53
CA ASP A 460 9.75 12.81 -16.37
C ASP A 460 10.07 11.37 -16.83
N ILE A 461 9.40 10.91 -17.90
CA ILE A 461 9.62 9.59 -18.51
C ILE A 461 10.95 9.56 -19.28
N GLU A 462 11.22 10.62 -20.06
CA GLU A 462 12.50 10.84 -20.75
C GLU A 462 13.66 10.85 -19.74
N TYR A 463 13.59 11.69 -18.71
CA TYR A 463 14.62 11.75 -17.65
C TYR A 463 14.84 10.39 -16.98
N ALA A 464 13.76 9.66 -16.65
CA ALA A 464 13.90 8.36 -16.02
C ALA A 464 14.56 7.33 -16.95
N TRP A 465 14.25 7.37 -18.25
CA TRP A 465 14.86 6.50 -19.24
C TRP A 465 16.33 6.82 -19.49
N ASP A 466 16.70 8.10 -19.56
CA ASP A 466 18.09 8.56 -19.67
C ASP A 466 18.92 8.02 -18.49
N VAL A 467 18.42 8.15 -17.25
CA VAL A 467 19.10 7.59 -16.06
C VAL A 467 19.20 6.06 -16.11
N ILE A 468 18.14 5.36 -16.53
CA ILE A 468 18.17 3.89 -16.66
C ILE A 468 19.20 3.43 -17.70
N THR A 469 19.33 4.14 -18.82
CA THR A 469 20.26 3.81 -19.89
C THR A 469 21.70 4.24 -19.59
N GLU A 470 21.91 5.34 -18.85
CA GLU A 470 23.19 5.75 -18.24
C GLU A 470 23.76 4.60 -17.39
N TYR A 471 23.06 4.21 -16.31
CA TYR A 471 23.51 3.15 -15.40
C TYR A 471 23.62 1.77 -16.06
N ALA A 472 22.78 1.46 -17.05
CA ALA A 472 22.91 0.21 -17.81
C ALA A 472 24.15 0.20 -18.71
N THR A 473 24.56 1.35 -19.26
CA THR A 473 25.79 1.46 -20.06
C THR A 473 27.01 1.24 -19.17
N GLU A 474 27.12 1.97 -18.07
CA GLU A 474 28.21 1.84 -17.09
C GLU A 474 28.36 0.40 -16.57
N LEU A 475 27.24 -0.24 -16.21
CA LEU A 475 27.23 -1.61 -15.71
C LEU A 475 27.70 -2.64 -16.75
N LEU A 476 27.26 -2.51 -18.01
CA LEU A 476 27.64 -3.43 -19.08
C LEU A 476 29.10 -3.24 -19.51
N GLU A 477 29.59 -2.00 -19.55
CA GLU A 477 31.01 -1.71 -19.82
C GLU A 477 31.91 -2.28 -18.72
N ALA A 478 31.54 -2.13 -17.44
CA ALA A 478 32.28 -2.70 -16.31
C ALA A 478 32.37 -4.24 -16.37
N GLU A 479 31.28 -4.93 -16.73
CA GLU A 479 31.29 -6.39 -16.87
C GLU A 479 32.09 -6.84 -18.13
N ILE A 480 32.08 -6.07 -19.23
CA ILE A 480 32.97 -6.32 -20.39
C ILE A 480 34.46 -6.18 -20.02
N VAL A 481 34.82 -5.15 -19.23
CA VAL A 481 36.20 -4.95 -18.75
C VAL A 481 36.62 -6.10 -17.82
N LYS A 482 35.73 -6.55 -16.94
CA LYS A 482 35.94 -7.70 -16.05
C LYS A 482 36.12 -9.02 -16.83
N GLU A 483 35.30 -9.30 -17.84
CA GLU A 483 35.46 -10.48 -18.70
C GLU A 483 36.79 -10.47 -19.46
N LYS A 484 37.21 -9.30 -19.98
CA LYS A 484 38.46 -9.15 -20.74
C LYS A 484 39.72 -9.16 -19.86
N SER A 485 39.64 -8.68 -18.62
CA SER A 485 40.79 -8.60 -17.69
C SER A 485 40.99 -9.89 -16.87
N GLY A 486 39.95 -10.69 -16.68
CA GLY A 486 40.02 -11.93 -15.89
C GLY A 486 40.26 -11.73 -14.39
N LEU A 487 40.09 -10.51 -13.89
CA LEU A 487 40.31 -10.13 -12.49
C LEU A 487 38.98 -10.12 -11.69
N PRO A 488 38.96 -10.60 -10.43
CA PRO A 488 37.79 -10.48 -9.55
C PRO A 488 37.43 -9.02 -9.24
N LEU A 489 36.13 -8.76 -9.02
CA LEU A 489 35.56 -7.44 -8.69
C LEU A 489 36.28 -6.77 -7.51
N ASP A 490 36.60 -7.56 -6.50
CA ASP A 490 37.24 -7.20 -5.23
C ASP A 490 38.54 -6.39 -5.40
N VAL A 491 39.23 -6.53 -6.55
CA VAL A 491 40.50 -5.84 -6.85
C VAL A 491 40.29 -4.48 -7.51
N LEU A 492 39.17 -4.29 -8.22
CA LEU A 492 38.85 -3.03 -8.91
C LEU A 492 38.19 -2.03 -7.97
N GLU A 493 37.30 -2.48 -7.07
CA GLU A 493 36.62 -1.60 -6.11
C GLU A 493 37.61 -0.97 -5.11
N HIS A 494 38.52 -1.75 -4.51
CA HIS A 494 39.55 -1.22 -3.61
C HIS A 494 40.57 -0.29 -4.28
N SER A 495 40.72 -0.35 -5.61
CA SER A 495 41.63 0.57 -6.33
C SER A 495 41.13 2.03 -6.34
N ASN A 496 39.82 2.25 -6.17
CA ASN A 496 39.25 3.59 -6.06
C ASN A 496 39.29 4.15 -4.63
N GLU A 497 39.36 3.31 -3.59
CA GLU A 497 39.47 3.76 -2.19
C GLU A 497 40.87 4.25 -1.83
N GLU A 498 41.94 3.65 -2.38
CA GLU A 498 43.33 4.08 -2.10
C GLU A 498 43.79 5.29 -2.94
N VAL A 499 43.09 5.65 -4.02
CA VAL A 499 43.46 6.80 -4.90
C VAL A 499 42.73 8.10 -4.50
N GLY A 500 42.37 8.23 -3.22
CA GLY A 500 41.84 9.46 -2.62
C GLY A 500 42.82 10.65 -2.53
N GLN A 501 43.84 10.76 -3.41
CA GLN A 501 44.77 11.91 -3.38
C GLN A 501 45.61 12.23 -4.64
N VAL A 502 45.23 11.84 -5.87
CA VAL A 502 45.88 12.39 -7.09
C VAL A 502 44.86 12.74 -8.18
N ALA A 503 44.89 14.00 -8.63
CA ALA A 503 44.02 14.49 -9.70
C ALA A 503 44.56 14.10 -11.10
N HIS A 504 44.27 12.87 -11.54
CA HIS A 504 44.29 12.50 -12.95
C HIS A 504 43.21 11.44 -13.23
N LYS A 505 42.13 11.84 -13.89
CA LYS A 505 41.26 10.89 -14.61
C LYS A 505 42.08 10.39 -15.80
N VAL A 506 42.43 9.09 -15.79
CA VAL A 506 42.81 8.36 -17.00
C VAL A 506 41.50 7.90 -17.63
N GLU A 507 41.25 8.23 -18.88
CA GLU A 507 40.05 7.74 -19.56
C GLU A 507 40.19 6.24 -19.88
N ILE A 508 39.09 5.49 -19.83
CA ILE A 508 39.08 4.04 -20.15
C ILE A 508 39.56 3.80 -21.60
N SER A 509 39.36 4.78 -22.49
CA SER A 509 39.92 4.84 -23.84
C SER A 509 41.46 4.71 -23.86
N GLU A 510 42.18 5.46 -23.02
CA GLU A 510 43.65 5.41 -22.92
C GLU A 510 44.14 4.05 -22.37
N LEU A 511 43.37 3.44 -21.47
CA LEU A 511 43.70 2.11 -20.93
C LEU A 511 43.59 1.02 -22.00
N MET A 512 42.55 1.08 -22.83
CA MET A 512 42.38 0.16 -23.96
C MET A 512 43.48 0.34 -25.02
N ASP A 513 43.82 1.58 -25.34
CA ASP A 513 44.88 1.93 -26.30
C ASP A 513 46.27 1.48 -25.82
N LEU A 514 46.50 1.43 -24.50
CA LEU A 514 47.70 0.85 -23.90
C LEU A 514 47.73 -0.68 -24.01
N MET A 515 46.58 -1.36 -23.85
CA MET A 515 46.49 -2.82 -23.92
C MET A 515 46.71 -3.38 -25.34
N GLU A 516 46.29 -2.67 -26.40
CA GLU A 516 46.60 -3.07 -27.78
C GLU A 516 48.11 -3.02 -28.09
N ARG A 517 48.85 -2.09 -27.47
CA ARG A 517 50.29 -1.86 -27.73
C ARG A 517 51.23 -2.91 -27.12
N VAL A 518 50.75 -3.82 -26.27
CA VAL A 518 51.60 -4.72 -25.43
C VAL A 518 51.60 -6.19 -25.89
N HIS A 519 50.95 -6.54 -27.01
CA HIS A 519 50.89 -7.92 -27.49
C HIS A 519 52.24 -8.47 -28.03
N MET A 520 52.99 -9.21 -27.20
CA MET A 520 54.04 -10.15 -27.64
C MET A 520 53.49 -11.60 -27.72
N PRO A 521 53.86 -12.39 -28.75
CA PRO A 521 53.37 -13.76 -28.90
C PRO A 521 54.16 -14.77 -28.07
N ILE A 522 53.46 -15.63 -27.31
CA ILE A 522 54.07 -16.74 -26.56
C ILE A 522 54.10 -18.02 -27.41
N GLN A 523 55.29 -18.55 -27.68
CA GLN A 523 55.46 -19.90 -28.23
C GLN A 523 55.24 -20.97 -27.15
N LYS A 524 54.47 -22.03 -27.47
CA LYS A 524 54.36 -23.23 -26.63
C LYS A 524 55.62 -24.10 -26.71
N GLN A 525 56.17 -24.48 -25.56
CA GLN A 525 56.89 -25.75 -25.41
C GLN A 525 56.51 -26.47 -24.10
N ASN A 526 56.63 -27.81 -24.13
CA ASN A 526 56.17 -28.74 -23.10
C ASN A 526 57.30 -29.20 -22.17
N SER A 527 56.93 -30.02 -21.17
CA SER A 527 57.78 -30.88 -20.31
C SER A 527 58.46 -30.18 -19.13
N ILE A 528 58.76 -30.80 -17.98
CA ILE A 528 58.21 -31.86 -17.11
C ILE A 528 59.24 -32.00 -15.96
N ALA A 529 58.79 -32.31 -14.73
CA ALA A 529 59.55 -32.94 -13.63
C ALA A 529 60.69 -32.19 -12.86
N SER A 530 60.35 -31.82 -11.60
CA SER A 530 60.85 -32.51 -10.38
C SER A 530 62.04 -31.97 -9.53
N ILE A 531 61.87 -32.13 -8.19
CA ILE A 531 62.89 -32.20 -7.10
C ILE A 531 63.67 -30.91 -6.79
N GLY A 532 63.89 -30.45 -5.54
CA GLY A 532 63.37 -30.86 -4.23
C GLY A 532 64.37 -30.63 -3.06
N ARG A 533 63.87 -30.17 -1.88
CA ARG A 533 64.59 -30.05 -0.56
C ARG A 533 65.73 -28.98 -0.51
N GLN A 534 66.20 -28.41 0.62
CA GLN A 534 65.88 -28.58 2.05
C GLN A 534 66.33 -27.36 2.91
N GLY A 535 65.64 -27.11 4.04
CA GLY A 535 66.14 -26.40 5.25
C GLY A 535 66.22 -24.85 5.23
N SER A 536 66.32 -24.14 6.36
CA SER A 536 65.79 -24.36 7.73
C SER A 536 66.09 -23.11 8.60
N LEU A 537 65.25 -22.83 9.62
CA LEU A 537 65.45 -21.85 10.71
C LEU A 537 65.38 -20.34 10.33
N ALA A 538 64.95 -19.40 11.20
CA ALA A 538 63.92 -19.42 12.25
C ALA A 538 63.71 -18.00 12.82
N SER A 539 62.46 -17.50 12.87
CA SER A 539 61.96 -16.47 13.82
C SER A 539 62.59 -15.04 13.73
N VAL A 540 61.96 -13.91 14.08
CA VAL A 540 60.67 -13.55 14.71
C VAL A 540 60.13 -12.27 14.04
N GLY A 541 58.82 -12.16 13.82
CA GLY A 541 58.15 -10.90 13.47
C GLY A 541 56.65 -11.10 13.33
N ARG A 542 55.87 -10.73 14.36
CA ARG A 542 54.42 -11.00 14.43
C ARG A 542 53.61 -9.85 13.82
N GLN A 543 52.59 -10.18 13.04
CA GLN A 543 51.21 -9.86 13.43
C GLN A 543 50.22 -10.80 12.72
N GLN A 544 49.03 -10.96 13.30
CA GLN A 544 48.15 -12.10 13.03
C GLN A 544 47.03 -11.75 12.06
N SER A 545 46.84 -12.60 11.06
CA SER A 545 45.60 -12.70 10.28
C SER A 545 44.98 -14.07 10.55
N LEU A 546 43.71 -14.12 10.93
CA LEU A 546 42.93 -15.36 10.99
C LEU A 546 41.52 -15.10 10.44
N ALA A 547 41.35 -15.42 9.16
CA ALA A 547 40.02 -15.63 8.60
C ALA A 547 39.49 -16.99 9.08
N ILE A 548 38.21 -17.04 9.47
CA ILE A 548 37.47 -18.30 9.63
C ILE A 548 36.28 -18.28 8.68
N ILE A 549 36.23 -19.33 7.86
CA ILE A 549 35.29 -19.54 6.77
C ILE A 549 33.89 -19.85 7.32
N GLY A 550 32.92 -19.00 6.99
CA GLY A 550 31.50 -19.24 7.28
C GLY A 550 30.88 -20.24 6.30
N ARG A 551 30.78 -21.52 6.68
CA ARG A 551 29.86 -22.47 6.03
C ARG A 551 28.45 -22.28 6.61
N GLN A 552 27.51 -21.77 5.82
CA GLN A 552 26.10 -21.96 6.12
C GLN A 552 25.66 -23.35 5.64
N GLN A 553 25.17 -24.17 6.55
CA GLN A 553 24.31 -25.31 6.23
C GLN A 553 22.93 -25.08 6.84
N SER A 554 21.91 -25.40 6.05
CA SER A 554 20.52 -25.45 6.47
C SER A 554 20.29 -26.57 7.49
N LEU A 555 19.36 -26.35 8.42
CA LEU A 555 18.15 -27.17 8.56
C LEU A 555 17.24 -26.68 9.69
N ALA A 556 15.95 -26.95 9.56
CA ALA A 556 14.94 -26.63 10.56
C ALA A 556 14.84 -27.72 11.63
N SER A 557 14.41 -27.37 12.84
CA SER A 557 13.80 -28.32 13.77
C SER A 557 12.77 -27.66 14.70
N ILE A 558 11.56 -28.20 14.69
CA ILE A 558 10.43 -27.87 15.55
C ILE A 558 10.67 -28.40 16.98
N GLY A 559 10.27 -27.65 18.01
CA GLY A 559 10.25 -28.12 19.40
C GLY A 559 9.28 -27.31 20.27
N ARG A 560 8.41 -27.98 21.04
CA ARG A 560 7.34 -27.35 21.85
C ARG A 560 7.71 -27.29 23.34
N GLN A 561 6.95 -26.46 24.07
CA GLN A 561 6.76 -26.48 25.53
C GLN A 561 8.01 -26.08 26.35
N GLN A 562 7.88 -25.45 27.53
CA GLN A 562 6.81 -25.54 28.53
C GLN A 562 6.60 -24.21 29.27
N SER A 563 5.40 -23.99 29.80
CA SER A 563 5.07 -22.89 30.71
C SER A 563 5.39 -23.24 32.17
N LEU A 564 5.90 -22.28 32.94
CA LEU A 564 5.94 -22.33 34.40
C LEU A 564 5.59 -20.97 34.98
N ALA A 565 4.64 -20.95 35.92
CA ALA A 565 4.32 -19.79 36.73
C ALA A 565 5.28 -19.71 37.93
N TYR A 566 5.43 -18.52 38.51
CA TYR A 566 6.01 -18.37 39.85
C TYR A 566 5.11 -17.50 40.72
N ILE A 567 4.77 -18.02 41.90
CA ILE A 567 4.00 -17.33 42.94
C ILE A 567 4.90 -17.21 44.16
N GLY A 568 5.04 -15.98 44.67
CA GLY A 568 5.13 -15.68 46.11
C GLY A 568 6.44 -15.98 46.86
N GLU A 569 6.98 -14.92 47.47
CA GLU A 569 7.55 -14.85 48.83
C GLU A 569 7.65 -13.34 49.15
N VAL A 570 6.78 -12.77 49.98
CA VAL A 570 6.80 -12.73 51.47
C VAL A 570 8.09 -12.13 52.03
N GLY A 571 7.97 -10.90 52.56
CA GLY A 571 9.03 -10.21 53.30
C GLY A 571 8.43 -9.07 54.13
N ASN A 572 8.16 -9.35 55.41
CA ASN A 572 7.63 -8.36 56.36
C ASN A 572 8.66 -7.25 56.64
N ASN A 573 8.17 -6.04 56.94
CA ASN A 573 8.60 -5.34 58.15
C ASN A 573 7.53 -4.38 58.68
N LEU A 574 7.47 -4.30 60.02
CA LEU A 574 6.64 -3.39 60.83
C LEU A 574 7.34 -2.00 60.86
N SER A 575 6.86 -0.91 61.47
CA SER A 575 5.89 -0.72 62.57
C SER A 575 5.36 0.73 62.65
N GLU A 576 4.27 0.93 63.42
CA GLU A 576 3.84 2.18 64.11
C GLU A 576 3.42 3.42 63.27
N GLY A 577 2.36 4.19 63.63
CA GLY A 577 1.36 4.06 64.71
C GLY A 577 0.38 5.28 64.77
N GLY A 578 -0.71 5.16 65.54
CA GLY A 578 -1.73 6.23 65.82
C GLY A 578 -2.93 6.23 64.84
N GLU A 579 -4.17 5.84 65.20
CA GLU A 579 -5.17 6.54 66.06
C GLU A 579 -5.56 7.94 65.51
N GLN A 580 -6.83 8.34 65.32
CA GLN A 580 -8.07 8.06 66.07
C GLN A 580 -9.36 7.98 65.21
N GLU A 581 -10.46 7.58 65.88
CA GLU A 581 -11.87 7.54 65.45
C GLU A 581 -12.43 8.93 65.02
N THR A 582 -13.49 9.08 64.21
CA THR A 582 -14.89 8.79 64.57
C THR A 582 -15.84 8.93 63.37
N ALA A 583 -17.05 8.37 63.48
CA ALA A 583 -18.04 8.28 62.40
C ALA A 583 -19.12 9.38 62.42
N ASN A 584 -19.68 9.74 61.24
CA ASN A 584 -21.10 9.47 60.95
C ASN A 584 -21.54 9.77 59.50
N LYS A 585 -22.61 9.10 59.05
CA LYS A 585 -23.28 9.27 57.74
C LYS A 585 -24.54 10.21 57.86
N PRO A 586 -25.56 10.17 56.96
CA PRO A 586 -25.70 11.16 55.88
C PRO A 586 -27.06 11.90 55.89
N ARG A 587 -27.27 12.90 55.01
CA ARG A 587 -28.61 13.45 54.71
C ARG A 587 -28.88 13.71 53.23
N GLN A 588 -30.16 13.80 52.88
CA GLN A 588 -30.76 13.59 51.56
C GLN A 588 -31.09 14.90 50.81
N ARG A 589 -31.14 14.83 49.46
CA ARG A 589 -32.12 15.36 48.45
C ARG A 589 -32.98 16.62 48.77
N PRO A 590 -33.52 17.39 47.78
CA PRO A 590 -33.89 16.98 46.40
C PRO A 590 -33.68 18.03 45.26
N SER A 591 -34.21 17.69 44.07
CA SER A 591 -34.30 18.47 42.82
C SER A 591 -35.49 19.45 42.74
N LEU A 592 -35.40 20.51 41.90
CA LEU A 592 -36.31 20.72 40.74
C LEU A 592 -35.86 21.86 39.80
N ALA A 593 -36.59 22.11 38.71
CA ALA A 593 -36.16 22.84 37.49
C ALA A 593 -36.90 24.18 37.20
N LYS A 594 -36.63 24.77 36.00
CA LYS A 594 -37.28 25.91 35.29
C LYS A 594 -36.94 27.33 35.79
N ARG A 595 -36.38 28.24 34.96
CA ARG A 595 -37.08 28.90 33.82
C ARG A 595 -36.13 29.68 32.88
N LEU A 596 -36.66 30.03 31.69
CA LEU A 596 -36.05 30.84 30.63
C LEU A 596 -35.93 32.34 30.99
N SER A 597 -34.97 33.03 30.36
CA SER A 597 -35.20 34.39 29.84
C SER A 597 -34.35 34.69 28.60
N LYS A 598 -34.89 35.52 27.69
CA LYS A 598 -34.26 35.94 26.43
C LYS A 598 -33.31 37.12 26.69
N ARG A 599 -32.22 37.24 25.92
CA ARG A 599 -31.65 38.54 25.53
C ARG A 599 -31.29 38.57 24.05
N GLN A 600 -31.69 39.66 23.40
CA GLN A 600 -31.31 40.00 22.03
C GLN A 600 -29.90 40.59 22.04
N PHE A 601 -29.19 40.47 20.91
CA PHE A 601 -28.38 41.56 20.38
C PHE A 601 -28.50 41.55 18.85
N SER A 602 -28.69 42.73 18.28
CA SER A 602 -28.63 43.01 16.85
C SER A 602 -27.22 43.42 16.45
N PHE A 603 -26.84 43.20 15.20
CA PHE A 603 -26.22 44.27 14.41
C PHE A 603 -26.48 44.03 12.92
N THR A 604 -27.15 44.99 12.30
CA THR A 604 -27.15 45.21 10.85
C THR A 604 -25.90 46.02 10.49
N ASP A 605 -25.32 45.79 9.31
CA ASP A 605 -24.92 46.92 8.46
C ASP A 605 -24.82 46.51 6.99
N THR A 606 -24.98 47.51 6.13
CA THR A 606 -25.40 47.42 4.73
C THR A 606 -24.26 47.77 3.78
N ILE A 607 -24.19 47.12 2.60
CA ILE A 607 -23.69 47.74 1.36
C ILE A 607 -24.65 47.38 0.20
N GLU A 608 -24.94 48.35 -0.66
CA GLU A 608 -25.99 48.37 -1.70
C GLU A 608 -25.45 48.22 -3.15
N PHE A 609 -26.28 47.63 -4.04
CA PHE A 609 -26.49 47.90 -5.51
C PHE A 609 -25.27 47.97 -6.49
N VAL A 610 -25.32 47.67 -7.81
CA VAL A 610 -26.32 47.66 -8.94
C VAL A 610 -25.97 46.48 -9.91
N GLY A 611 -26.82 45.90 -10.79
CA GLY A 611 -28.27 46.06 -11.04
C GLY A 611 -28.80 45.98 -12.50
N MET A 612 -28.30 45.09 -13.39
CA MET A 612 -28.84 44.84 -14.76
C MET A 612 -28.82 43.31 -15.05
N VAL A 613 -29.89 42.55 -15.30
CA VAL A 613 -31.14 42.70 -16.10
C VAL A 613 -30.95 42.53 -17.61
N ASN A 614 -31.35 41.35 -18.13
CA ASN A 614 -32.28 41.27 -19.26
C ASN A 614 -33.01 39.90 -19.32
N THR A 615 -34.18 39.87 -19.97
CA THR A 615 -35.26 38.87 -19.78
C THR A 615 -35.84 38.29 -21.08
N ALA A 616 -36.28 37.03 -21.06
CA ALA A 616 -37.42 36.41 -21.80
C ALA A 616 -37.54 34.93 -21.33
N GLN A 617 -38.66 34.39 -20.84
CA GLN A 617 -39.96 34.06 -21.50
C GLN A 617 -39.83 32.93 -22.55
N ASP A 618 -40.67 31.87 -22.62
CA ASP A 618 -41.99 31.59 -22.01
C ASP A 618 -42.23 30.08 -21.64
N GLU A 619 -43.22 29.89 -20.75
CA GLU A 619 -44.34 28.91 -20.67
C GLU A 619 -44.44 27.69 -21.66
N SER A 620 -45.13 26.56 -21.41
CA SER A 620 -46.34 26.29 -20.58
C SER A 620 -46.63 24.78 -20.30
N MET A 621 -47.39 24.50 -19.22
CA MET A 621 -48.47 23.49 -19.01
C MET A 621 -48.31 21.97 -19.39
N ASN A 622 -48.26 21.10 -18.37
CA ASN A 622 -49.28 20.10 -17.90
C ASN A 622 -50.43 19.61 -18.84
N PRO A 623 -51.05 18.42 -18.60
CA PRO A 623 -51.51 17.89 -17.29
C PRO A 623 -50.70 16.75 -16.67
#